data_AF-A0A963W6T8-F1
#
_entry.id   AF-A0A963W6T8-F1
#
_cell.length_a   1.000
_cell.length_b   1.000
_cell.length_c   1.000
_cell.angle_alpha   90.00
_cell.angle_beta   90.00
_cell.angle_gamma   90.00
#
_symmetry.space_group_name_H-M   'P 1'
#
loop_
_entity.id
_entity.type
_entity.pdbx_description
1 polymer ?
#
loop_
_entity_poly.entity_id
_entity_poly.type
_entity_poly.pdbx_seq_one_letter_code
_entity_poly.pdbx_strand_id
1 'polypeptide(L)'
;MIVRPDIDALLAGPLGQWLGEQATVREQARELAKARWWKAAMIGAPLVLFLWILVPQWAQFNLFVTFGAAGVGYAWGNAPRARAIRTVKGGINEAIARALGLEYAIDVEPGRAFELGCTYR
;
A
#
# COMPACT_ATOMS: atom_id res chain seq x y z
N MET A 1 -2.37 -11.75 -32.76
CA MET A 1 -1.15 -12.19 -32.07
C MET A 1 -0.57 -10.97 -31.39
N ILE A 2 -0.55 -10.90 -30.06
CA ILE A 2 0.04 -9.75 -29.35
C ILE A 2 1.56 -9.91 -29.48
N VAL A 3 2.20 -9.05 -30.27
CA VAL A 3 3.66 -8.99 -30.36
C VAL A 3 4.20 -8.66 -28.98
N ARG A 4 5.18 -9.43 -28.50
CA ARG A 4 5.79 -9.19 -27.20
C ARG A 4 6.43 -7.78 -27.21
N PRO A 5 6.07 -6.89 -26.27
CA PRO A 5 6.67 -5.57 -26.22
C PRO A 5 8.17 -5.67 -25.92
N ASP A 6 8.97 -4.87 -26.61
CA ASP A 6 10.41 -4.75 -26.34
C ASP A 6 10.62 -4.03 -25.00
N ILE A 7 11.08 -4.79 -24.00
CA ILE A 7 11.26 -4.30 -22.63
C ILE A 7 12.41 -3.29 -22.56
N ASP A 8 13.46 -3.47 -23.35
CA ASP A 8 14.62 -2.59 -23.32
C ASP A 8 14.26 -1.22 -23.93
N ALA A 9 13.46 -1.21 -25.00
CA ALA A 9 12.89 0.01 -25.56
C ALA A 9 11.96 0.74 -24.57
N LEU A 10 11.15 0.01 -23.79
CA LEU A 10 10.28 0.58 -22.76
C LEU A 10 11.09 1.21 -21.61
N LEU A 11 12.14 0.54 -21.15
CA LEU A 11 13.00 1.01 -20.07
C LEU A 11 13.98 2.11 -20.50
N ALA A 12 14.36 2.18 -21.78
CA ALA A 12 15.14 3.30 -22.31
C ALA A 12 14.32 4.59 -22.48
N GLY A 13 12.98 4.46 -22.50
CA GLY A 13 12.06 5.57 -22.69
C GLY A 13 11.62 6.28 -21.40
N PRO A 14 10.50 7.05 -21.47
CA PRO A 14 9.98 7.83 -20.33
C PRO A 14 9.71 7.02 -19.06
N LEU A 15 9.39 5.72 -19.19
CA LEU A 15 9.16 4.82 -18.06
C LEU A 15 10.44 4.62 -17.23
N GLY A 16 11.60 4.43 -17.87
CA GLY A 16 12.86 4.24 -17.14
C GLY A 16 13.31 5.49 -16.40
N GLN A 17 13.18 6.66 -17.03
CA GLN A 17 13.46 7.96 -16.39
C GLN A 17 12.57 8.16 -15.16
N TRP A 18 11.25 7.96 -15.33
CA TRP A 18 10.31 8.06 -14.22
C TRP A 18 10.58 7.06 -13.09
N LEU A 19 10.93 5.80 -13.41
CA LEU A 19 11.31 4.80 -12.41
C LEU A 19 12.54 5.21 -11.60
N GLY A 20 13.51 5.87 -12.23
CA GLY A 20 14.68 6.45 -11.56
C GLY A 20 14.28 7.51 -10.53
N GLU A 21 13.32 8.37 -10.86
CA GLU A 21 12.79 9.40 -9.95
C GLU A 21 12.05 8.78 -8.74
N GLN A 22 11.36 7.65 -8.93
CA GLN A 22 10.61 6.97 -7.87
C GLN A 22 11.49 6.37 -6.76
N ALA A 23 12.80 6.23 -6.96
CA ALA A 23 13.71 5.76 -5.91
C ALA A 23 13.65 6.65 -4.67
N THR A 24 13.67 7.97 -4.87
CA THR A 24 13.59 8.97 -3.80
C THR A 24 12.23 8.98 -3.10
N VAL A 25 11.14 8.82 -3.86
CA VAL A 25 9.76 8.72 -3.33
C VAL A 25 9.60 7.52 -2.40
N ARG A 26 10.21 6.38 -2.76
CA ARG A 26 10.21 5.16 -1.94
C ARG A 26 10.98 5.35 -0.64
N GLU A 27 12.12 6.06 -0.66
CA GLU A 27 12.89 6.36 0.54
C GLU A 27 12.13 7.29 1.48
N GLN A 28 11.58 8.39 0.98
CA GLN A 28 10.76 9.31 1.77
C GLN A 28 9.55 8.59 2.40
N ALA A 29 8.90 7.70 1.66
CA ALA A 29 7.79 6.90 2.19
C ALA A 29 8.23 5.94 3.31
N ARG A 30 9.45 5.40 3.25
CA ARG A 30 10.04 4.57 4.32
C ARG A 30 10.34 5.40 5.57
N GLU A 31 10.90 6.59 5.40
CA GLU A 31 11.17 7.49 6.53
C GLU A 31 9.89 7.93 7.23
N LEU A 32 8.86 8.32 6.47
CA LEU A 32 7.55 8.68 7.01
C LEU A 32 6.90 7.49 7.74
N ALA A 33 7.01 6.28 7.18
CA ALA A 33 6.52 5.07 7.83
C ALA A 33 7.27 4.81 9.15
N LYS A 34 8.60 4.93 9.17
CA LYS A 34 9.42 4.77 10.37
C LYS A 34 9.06 5.80 11.45
N ALA A 35 8.86 7.06 11.06
CA ALA A 35 8.44 8.12 11.98
C ALA A 35 7.06 7.85 12.59
N ARG A 36 6.11 7.34 11.79
CA ARG A 36 4.77 6.95 12.30
C ARG A 36 4.83 5.74 13.23
N TRP A 37 5.63 4.73 12.89
CA TRP A 37 5.88 3.59 13.78
C TRP A 37 6.49 4.02 15.10
N TRP A 38 7.47 4.93 15.07
CA TRP A 38 8.08 5.47 16.28
C TRP A 38 7.05 6.19 17.16
N LYS A 39 6.22 7.05 16.58
CA LYS A 39 5.13 7.74 17.30
C LYS A 39 4.10 6.75 17.86
N ALA A 40 3.72 5.75 17.09
CA ALA A 40 2.78 4.72 17.52
C ALA A 40 3.35 3.89 18.68
N ALA A 41 4.64 3.53 18.64
CA ALA A 41 5.29 2.82 19.73
C ALA A 41 5.41 3.69 20.98
N MET A 42 5.86 4.94 20.84
CA MET A 42 6.07 5.87 21.94
C MET A 42 4.79 6.17 22.73
N ILE A 43 3.63 6.19 22.07
CA ILE A 43 2.33 6.44 22.72
C ILE A 43 1.61 5.13 23.06
N GLY A 44 1.58 4.17 22.13
CA GLY A 44 0.86 2.92 22.28
C GLY A 44 1.46 1.99 23.33
N ALA A 45 2.78 1.88 23.41
CA ALA A 45 3.44 1.03 24.39
C ALA A 45 3.14 1.43 25.85
N PRO A 46 3.28 2.70 26.27
CA PRO A 46 2.95 3.08 27.63
C PRO A 46 1.45 2.96 27.94
N LEU A 47 0.56 3.21 26.97
CA LEU A 47 -0.89 3.02 27.18
C LEU A 47 -1.25 1.54 27.40
N VAL A 48 -0.67 0.64 26.59
CA VAL A 48 -0.86 -0.80 26.78
C VAL A 48 -0.27 -1.22 28.12
N LEU A 49 0.94 -0.78 28.47
CA LEU A 49 1.55 -1.09 29.76
C LEU A 49 0.68 -0.63 30.93
N PHE A 50 0.18 0.60 30.87
CA PHE A 50 -0.69 1.17 31.91
C PHE A 50 -1.99 0.35 32.06
N LEU A 51 -2.62 -0.03 30.95
CA LEU A 51 -3.82 -0.86 30.94
C LEU A 51 -3.59 -2.20 31.66
N TRP A 52 -2.47 -2.86 31.37
CA TRP A 52 -2.13 -4.15 31.96
C TRP A 52 -1.76 -4.08 33.44
N ILE A 53 -1.24 -2.93 33.91
CA ILE A 53 -0.93 -2.70 35.34
C ILE A 53 -2.18 -2.33 36.14
N LEU A 54 -3.07 -1.47 35.60
CA LEU A 54 -4.20 -0.93 36.35
C LEU A 54 -5.39 -1.90 36.46
N VAL A 55 -5.62 -2.71 35.43
CA VAL A 55 -6.81 -3.57 35.34
C VAL A 55 -6.43 -5.00 34.92
N PRO A 56 -5.54 -5.69 35.65
CA PRO A 56 -5.08 -7.03 35.27
C PRO A 56 -6.20 -8.09 35.25
N GLN A 57 -7.26 -7.89 36.03
CA GLN A 57 -8.40 -8.81 36.14
C GLN A 57 -9.26 -8.92 34.87
N TRP A 58 -9.12 -7.99 33.91
CA TRP A 58 -9.86 -7.98 32.64
C TRP A 58 -8.98 -8.43 31.46
N ALA A 59 -8.28 -9.55 31.62
CA ALA A 59 -7.29 -10.02 30.66
C ALA A 59 -7.80 -10.12 29.20
N GLN A 60 -9.03 -10.60 28.98
CA GLN A 60 -9.62 -10.70 27.63
C GLN A 60 -9.83 -9.31 26.99
N PHE A 61 -10.32 -8.34 27.76
CA PHE A 61 -10.49 -6.97 27.29
C PHE A 61 -9.12 -6.32 27.01
N ASN A 62 -8.15 -6.51 27.89
CA ASN A 62 -6.80 -5.99 27.70
C ASN A 62 -6.14 -6.55 26.44
N LEU A 63 -6.28 -7.85 26.18
CA LEU A 63 -5.82 -8.47 24.93
C LEU A 63 -6.50 -7.84 23.71
N PHE A 64 -7.82 -7.68 23.74
CA PHE A 64 -8.56 -7.06 22.64
C PHE A 64 -8.06 -5.64 22.35
N VAL A 65 -7.88 -4.81 23.39
CA VAL A 65 -7.36 -3.45 23.25
C VAL A 65 -5.92 -3.45 22.73
N THR A 66 -5.05 -4.33 23.25
CA THR A 66 -3.67 -4.46 22.77
C THR A 66 -3.62 -4.82 21.29
N PHE A 67 -4.36 -5.85 20.86
CA PHE A 67 -4.39 -6.27 19.45
C PHE A 67 -5.04 -5.22 18.55
N GLY A 68 -6.11 -4.56 19.01
CA GLY A 68 -6.76 -3.47 18.30
C GLY A 68 -5.82 -2.29 18.09
N ALA A 69 -5.15 -1.84 19.15
CA ALA A 69 -4.16 -0.75 19.10
C ALA A 69 -2.97 -1.11 18.21
N ALA A 70 -2.46 -2.34 18.31
CA ALA A 70 -1.39 -2.83 17.45
C ALA A 70 -1.82 -2.85 15.97
N GLY A 71 -3.04 -3.30 15.67
CA GLY A 71 -3.60 -3.32 14.32
C GLY A 71 -3.74 -1.92 13.72
N VAL A 72 -4.29 -0.98 14.48
CA VAL A 72 -4.41 0.44 14.05
C VAL A 72 -3.02 1.05 13.85
N GLY A 73 -2.09 0.83 14.78
CA GLY A 73 -0.71 1.30 14.67
C GLY A 73 0.00 0.73 13.43
N TYR A 74 -0.19 -0.56 13.15
CA TYR A 74 0.35 -1.22 11.97
C TYR A 74 -0.22 -0.63 10.67
N ALA A 75 -1.54 -0.47 10.59
CA ALA A 75 -2.21 0.10 9.42
C ALA A 75 -1.75 1.54 9.16
N TRP A 76 -1.73 2.38 10.20
CA TRP A 76 -1.32 3.78 10.09
C TRP A 76 0.17 3.95 9.76
N GLY A 77 1.02 3.13 10.38
CA GLY A 77 2.47 3.11 10.13
C GLY A 77 2.82 2.69 8.71
N ASN A 78 2.08 1.73 8.14
CA ASN A 78 2.31 1.25 6.77
C ASN A 78 1.57 2.05 5.69
N ALA A 79 0.63 2.92 6.05
CA ALA A 79 -0.14 3.70 5.09
C ALA A 79 0.70 4.52 4.08
N PRO A 80 1.81 5.20 4.46
CA PRO A 80 2.65 5.94 3.49
C PRO A 80 3.28 5.01 2.45
N ARG A 81 3.78 3.85 2.90
CA ARG A 81 4.40 2.85 2.02
C ARG A 81 3.36 2.25 1.07
N ALA A 82 2.17 1.93 1.57
CA ALA A 82 1.08 1.41 0.74
C ALA A 82 0.65 2.40 -0.35
N ARG A 83 0.58 3.71 -0.02
CA ARG A 83 0.30 4.77 -1.00
C ARG A 83 1.38 4.87 -2.06
N ALA A 84 2.65 4.91 -1.66
CA ALA A 84 3.77 4.96 -2.61
C ALA A 84 3.77 3.73 -3.55
N ILE A 85 3.52 2.53 -3.03
CA ILE A 85 3.42 1.32 -3.86
C ILE A 85 2.27 1.45 -4.86
N ARG A 86 1.10 1.94 -4.45
CA ARG A 86 -0.06 2.11 -5.34
C ARG A 86 0.23 3.12 -6.45
N THR A 87 0.80 4.26 -6.12
CA THR A 87 1.23 5.28 -7.10
C THR A 87 2.23 4.70 -8.09
N VAL A 88 3.24 3.97 -7.60
CA VAL A 88 4.25 3.37 -8.45
C VAL A 88 3.63 2.34 -9.40
N LYS A 89 2.75 1.46 -8.90
CA LYS A 89 2.05 0.48 -9.73
C LYS A 89 1.14 1.13 -10.77
N GLY A 90 0.42 2.19 -10.38
CA GLY A 90 -0.41 2.96 -11.29
C GLY A 90 0.40 3.55 -12.45
N GLY A 91 1.49 4.25 -12.14
CA GLY A 91 2.34 4.87 -13.16
C GLY A 91 3.03 3.86 -14.08
N ILE A 92 3.45 2.69 -13.56
CA ILE A 92 3.98 1.61 -14.40
C ILE A 92 2.93 1.13 -15.41
N ASN A 93 1.72 0.83 -14.95
CA ASN A 93 0.66 0.33 -15.82
C ASN A 93 0.21 1.39 -16.84
N GLU A 94 0.15 2.66 -16.43
CA GLU A 94 -0.18 3.78 -17.32
C GLU A 94 0.88 3.97 -18.42
N ALA A 95 2.16 3.89 -18.05
CA ALA A 95 3.25 3.99 -19.02
C ALA A 95 3.27 2.82 -20.00
N ILE A 96 3.02 1.59 -19.53
CA ILE A 96 2.88 0.40 -20.38
C ILE A 96 1.69 0.57 -21.33
N ALA A 97 0.53 1.00 -20.81
CA ALA A 97 -0.66 1.22 -21.62
C ALA A 97 -0.39 2.24 -22.73
N ARG A 98 0.20 3.40 -22.41
CA ARG A 98 0.59 4.41 -23.39
C ARG A 98 1.52 3.86 -24.47
N ALA A 99 2.51 3.06 -24.10
CA ALA A 99 3.44 2.45 -25.06
C ALA A 99 2.76 1.44 -26.00
N LEU A 100 1.63 0.86 -25.58
CA LEU A 100 0.80 -0.04 -26.38
C LEU A 100 -0.36 0.69 -27.09
N GLY A 101 -0.45 2.02 -26.98
CA GLY A 101 -1.58 2.79 -27.52
C GLY A 101 -2.91 2.53 -26.80
N LEU A 102 -2.85 2.05 -25.55
CA LEU A 102 -3.99 1.78 -24.69
C LEU A 102 -4.17 2.89 -23.65
N GLU A 103 -5.41 3.09 -23.23
CA GLU A 103 -5.74 3.96 -22.10
C GLU A 103 -5.76 3.13 -20.80
N TYR A 104 -5.17 3.67 -19.73
CA TYR A 104 -5.16 3.03 -18.42
C TYR A 104 -6.08 3.77 -17.46
N ALA A 105 -6.96 3.02 -16.79
CA ALA A 105 -7.78 3.49 -15.70
C ALA A 105 -7.55 2.61 -14.47
N ILE A 106 -7.25 3.24 -13.32
CA ILE A 106 -7.01 2.52 -12.06
C ILE A 106 -8.32 2.08 -11.39
N ASP A 107 -9.35 2.90 -11.58
CA ASP A 107 -10.69 2.69 -11.07
C ASP A 107 -11.60 2.49 -12.29
N VAL A 108 -12.12 1.27 -12.43
CA VAL A 108 -13.06 0.91 -13.49
C VAL A 108 -14.32 0.33 -12.85
N GLU A 109 -15.47 0.74 -13.36
CA GLU A 109 -16.74 0.23 -12.88
C GLU A 109 -16.91 -1.22 -13.38
N PRO A 110 -17.34 -2.16 -12.51
CA PRO A 110 -17.45 -3.55 -12.92
C PRO A 110 -18.49 -3.70 -14.02
N GLY A 111 -18.05 -4.11 -15.21
CA GLY A 111 -18.93 -4.30 -16.34
C GLY A 111 -19.72 -5.61 -16.28
N ARG A 112 -20.62 -5.79 -17.26
CA ARG A 112 -21.49 -6.97 -17.37
C ARG A 112 -20.74 -8.32 -17.31
N ALA A 113 -19.53 -8.39 -17.86
CA ALA A 113 -18.70 -9.60 -17.81
C ALA A 113 -18.27 -9.96 -16.38
N PHE A 114 -17.98 -8.97 -15.53
CA PHE A 114 -17.65 -9.19 -14.13
C PHE A 114 -18.85 -9.73 -13.35
N GLU A 115 -20.04 -9.14 -13.56
CA GLU A 115 -21.29 -9.62 -12.95
C GLU A 115 -21.61 -11.06 -13.33
N LEU A 116 -21.43 -11.41 -14.61
CA LEU A 116 -21.62 -12.77 -15.11
C LEU A 116 -20.62 -13.75 -14.47
N GLY A 117 -19.38 -13.32 -14.25
CA GLY A 117 -18.37 -14.12 -13.55
C GLY A 117 -18.72 -14.38 -12.08
N CYS A 118 -19.31 -13.41 -11.39
CA CYS A 118 -19.77 -13.59 -10.00
C CYS A 118 -20.99 -14.51 -9.86
N THR A 119 -21.77 -14.66 -10.94
CA THR A 119 -23.00 -15.48 -10.96
C THR A 119 -22.82 -16.84 -11.62
N TYR A 120 -21.65 -17.09 -12.22
CA TYR A 120 -21.29 -18.40 -12.76
C TYR A 120 -21.09 -19.39 -11.59
N ARG A 121 -22.02 -20.33 -11.45
CA ARG A 121 -22.00 -21.41 -10.45
C ARG A 121 -21.69 -22.74 -11.09
#